data_AF-A0A433RYM7-F1
#
_entry.id   AF-A0A433RYM7-F1
#
_cell.length_a   1.000
_cell.length_b   1.000
_cell.length_c   1.000
_cell.angle_alpha   90.00
_cell.angle_beta   90.00
_cell.angle_gamma   90.00
#
_symmetry.space_group_name_H-M   'P 1'
#
loop_
_entity.id
_entity.type
_entity.pdbx_description
1 polymer ?
#
loop_
_entity_poly.entity_id
_entity_poly.type
_entity_poly.pdbx_seq_one_letter_code
_entity_poly.pdbx_strand_id
1 'polypeptide(L)' 'MKPTTDRMLTRIKDVYMYIHENGTVTTQDLVDEFGITPRTIQRDLNVLAYNDLVESPSRGKWTTTRKKVKMTS' A
#
# COMPACT_ATOMS: atom_id res chain seq x y z
N MET A 1 2.95 16.82 -12.92
CA MET A 1 1.73 16.05 -12.62
C MET A 1 0.68 16.97 -12.04
N LYS A 2 -0.62 16.68 -12.17
CA LYS A 2 -1.65 17.43 -11.43
C LYS A 2 -1.42 17.23 -9.92
N PRO A 3 -1.57 18.25 -9.07
CA PRO A 3 -1.24 18.18 -7.64
C PRO A 3 -2.02 17.09 -6.87
N THR A 4 -3.19 16.70 -7.38
CA THR A 4 -4.01 15.61 -6.83
C THR A 4 -3.42 14.22 -7.13
N THR A 5 -2.83 14.04 -8.31
CA THR A 5 -2.18 12.78 -8.73
C THR A 5 -0.90 12.55 -7.93
N ASP A 6 -0.14 13.62 -7.67
CA ASP A 6 1.10 13.58 -6.90
C ASP A 6 0.86 13.06 -5.48
N ARG A 7 -0.08 13.68 -4.74
CA ARG A 7 -0.46 13.26 -3.39
C ARG A 7 -0.95 11.81 -3.31
N MET A 8 -1.67 11.35 -4.33
CA MET A 8 -2.14 9.96 -4.40
C MET A 8 -0.97 8.99 -4.58
N LEU A 9 -0.01 9.32 -5.44
CA LEU A 9 1.16 8.47 -5.67
C LEU A 9 2.07 8.42 -4.44
N THR A 10 2.26 9.54 -3.76
CA THR A 10 2.99 9.59 -2.48
C THR A 10 2.32 8.66 -1.46
N ARG A 11 1.00 8.77 -1.29
CA ARG A 11 0.27 7.90 -0.36
C ARG A 11 0.39 6.41 -0.71
N ILE A 12 0.31 6.06 -2.00
CA ILE A 12 0.47 4.66 -2.45
C ILE A 12 1.88 4.15 -2.13
N LYS A 13 2.91 4.98 -2.32
CA LYS A 13 4.30 4.67 -1.95
C LYS A 13 4.40 4.45 -0.44
N ASP A 14 3.82 5.34 0.36
CA ASP A 14 3.88 5.25 1.82
C ASP A 14 3.17 3.99 2.35
N VAL A 15 2.01 3.63 1.79
CA VAL A 15 1.31 2.36 2.11
C VAL A 15 2.19 1.15 1.82
N TYR A 16 2.86 1.13 0.66
CA TYR A 16 3.79 0.05 0.34
C TYR A 16 4.96 -0.03 1.33
N MET A 17 5.57 1.11 1.67
CA MET A 17 6.69 1.17 2.61
C MET A 17 6.27 0.66 3.99
N TYR A 18 5.09 1.06 4.48
CA TYR A 18 4.55 0.59 5.75
C TYR A 18 4.39 -0.93 5.79
N ILE A 19 3.82 -1.54 4.74
CA ILE A 19 3.69 -3.00 4.63
C ILE A 19 5.08 -3.65 4.56
N HIS A 20 6.03 -3.05 3.84
CA HIS A 20 7.38 -3.58 3.73
C HIS A 20 8.12 -3.60 5.08
N GLU A 21 7.97 -2.56 5.89
CA GLU A 21 8.63 -2.41 7.18
C GLU A 21 7.97 -3.26 8.29
N ASN A 22 6.63 -3.37 8.28
CA ASN A 22 5.88 -4.11 9.30
C ASN A 22 5.58 -5.57 8.92
N GLY A 23 5.86 -5.98 7.68
CA GLY A 23 5.61 -7.31 7.17
C GLY A 23 4.14 -7.55 6.78
N THR A 24 3.46 -8.46 7.48
CA THR A 24 2.05 -8.76 7.18
C THR A 24 1.14 -7.89 8.04
N VAL A 25 0.37 -7.02 7.39
CA VAL A 25 -0.56 -6.08 8.04
C VAL A 25 -2.00 -6.35 7.64
N THR A 26 -2.96 -5.78 8.35
CA THR A 26 -4.38 -5.81 8.02
C THR A 26 -4.82 -4.52 7.34
N THR A 27 -5.98 -4.56 6.70
CA THR A 27 -6.62 -3.35 6.16
C THR A 27 -6.95 -2.33 7.25
N GLN A 28 -7.22 -2.78 8.47
CA GLN A 28 -7.51 -1.89 9.60
C GLN A 28 -6.24 -1.17 10.07
N ASP A 29 -5.10 -1.86 10.16
CA ASP A 29 -3.81 -1.25 10.54
C ASP A 29 -3.47 -0.07 9.59
N LEU A 30 -3.71 -0.26 8.29
CA LEU A 30 -3.51 0.79 7.29
C LEU A 30 -4.53 1.94 7.40
N VAL A 31 -5.77 1.66 7.81
CA VAL A 31 -6.76 2.71 8.04
C VAL A 31 -6.38 3.56 9.25
N ASP A 32 -5.91 2.92 10.32
CA ASP A 32 -5.54 3.57 11.57
C ASP A 32 -4.25 4.38 11.40
N GLU A 33 -3.24 3.85 10.70
CA GLU A 33 -1.99 4.53 10.41
C GLU A 33 -2.18 5.77 9.53
N PHE A 34 -2.93 5.63 8.43
CA PHE A 34 -3.04 6.70 7.42
C PHE A 34 -4.24 7.62 7.64
N GLY A 35 -5.13 7.31 8.60
CA GLY A 35 -6.30 8.12 8.93
C GLY A 35 -7.28 8.30 7.75
N ILE A 36 -7.35 7.32 6.84
CA ILE A 36 -8.18 7.38 5.62
C ILE A 36 -9.18 6.22 5.56
N THR A 37 -10.24 6.42 4.76
CA THR A 37 -11.31 5.43 4.68
C THR A 37 -10.82 4.07 4.15
N PRO A 38 -11.43 2.94 4.58
CA PRO A 38 -11.10 1.62 4.06
C PRO A 38 -11.20 1.52 2.53
N ARG A 39 -12.13 2.26 1.91
CA ARG A 39 -12.28 2.31 0.45
C ARG A 39 -11.07 2.93 -0.25
N THR A 40 -10.44 3.92 0.37
CA THR A 40 -9.22 4.55 -0.18
C THR A 40 -8.05 3.60 -0.06
N ILE A 41 -7.84 2.99 1.11
CA ILE A 41 -6.81 1.97 1.32
C ILE A 41 -6.97 0.82 0.33
N GLN A 42 -8.19 0.31 0.15
CA GLN A 42 -8.43 -0.79 -0.80
C GLN A 42 -8.08 -0.39 -2.24
N ARG A 43 -8.32 0.85 -2.65
CA ARG A 43 -7.92 1.34 -3.99
C ARG A 43 -6.40 1.38 -4.13
N ASP A 44 -5.71 1.88 -3.12
CA ASP A 44 -4.24 1.97 -3.12
C ASP A 44 -3.62 0.57 -3.15
N LEU A 45 -4.14 -0.35 -2.33
CA LEU A 45 -3.76 -1.78 -2.32
C LEU A 45 -4.02 -2.44 -3.66
N ASN A 46 -5.14 -2.14 -4.33
CA ASN A 46 -5.42 -2.69 -5.65
C ASN A 46 -4.39 -2.22 -6.69
N VAL A 47 -3.93 -0.96 -6.62
CA VAL A 47 -2.86 -0.47 -7.50
C VAL A 47 -1.56 -1.22 -7.22
N LEU A 48 -1.18 -1.40 -5.95
CA LEU A 48 0.02 -2.14 -5.58
C LEU A 48 -0.05 -3.61 -6.01
N ALA A 49 -1.20 -4.26 -5.79
CA ALA A 49 -1.42 -5.66 -6.14
C ALA A 49 -1.42 -5.89 -7.66
N TYR A 50 -2.04 -4.98 -8.43
CA TYR A 50 -1.99 -5.02 -9.89
C TYR A 50 -0.56 -4.92 -10.43
N ASN A 51 0.34 -4.28 -9.68
CA ASN A 51 1.76 -4.15 -10.04
C ASN A 51 2.65 -5.23 -9.40
N ASP A 52 2.08 -6.28 -8.82
CA ASP A 52 2.77 -7.36 -8.10
C ASP A 52 3.67 -6.86 -6.95
N LEU A 53 3.32 -5.75 -6.30
CA LEU A 53 4.10 -5.19 -5.20
C LEU A 53 3.64 -5.72 -3.83
N VAL A 54 2.33 -6.01 -3.72
CA VAL A 54 1.73 -6.61 -2.53
C VAL A 54 0.81 -7.75 -2.92
N GLU A 55 0.61 -8.68 -2.00
CA GLU A 55 -0.32 -9.80 -2.15
C GLU A 55 -1.11 -10.02 -0.85
N SER A 56 -2.24 -10.72 -0.96
CA SER A 56 -3.10 -11.02 0.18
C SER A 56 -2.97 -12.50 0.57
N PRO A 57 -2.16 -12.86 1.59
CA PRO A 57 -1.98 -14.24 2.00
C PRO A 57 -3.25 -14.84 2.64
N SER A 58 -4.12 -13.98 3.19
CA SER A 58 -5.43 -14.34 3.71
C SER A 58 -6.34 -13.12 3.67
N ARG A 59 -7.66 -13.33 3.65
CA ARG A 59 -8.65 -12.25 3.50
C ARG A 59 -8.40 -11.12 4.50
N GLY A 60 -8.21 -9.91 3.98
CA GLY A 60 -8.01 -8.69 4.78
C GLY A 60 -6.58 -8.47 5.27
N LYS A 61 -5.66 -9.40 5.02
CA LYS A 61 -4.23 -9.27 5.29
C LYS A 61 -3.45 -9.00 4.00
N TRP A 62 -2.36 -8.26 4.13
CA TRP A 62 -1.51 -7.82 3.03
C TRP A 62 -0.05 -7.94 3.43
N THR A 63 0.77 -8.41 2.49
CA THR A 63 2.23 -8.52 2.63
C THR A 63 2.90 -8.11 1.32
N THR A 64 4.18 -7.75 1.37
CA THR A 64 4.94 -7.45 0.15
C THR A 64 5.32 -8.73 -0.59
N THR A 65 5.39 -8.65 -1.92
CA THR A 65 5.88 -9.77 -2.74
C THR A 65 7.42 -9.81 -2.74
N ARG A 66 7.99 -10.83 -3.38
CA ARG A 66 9.45 -10.93 -3.59
C ARG A 66 9.99 -10.07 -4.75
N LYS A 67 9.14 -9.25 -5.37
CA LYS A 67 9.54 -8.42 -6.52
C LYS A 67 10.60 -7.41 -6.06
N LYS A 68 11.75 -7.39 -6.75
CA LYS A 68 12.79 -6.40 -6.46
C LYS A 68 12.32 -5.02 -6.88
N VAL A 69 12.13 -4.13 -5.92
CA VAL A 69 11.77 -2.72 -6.14
C VAL A 69 12.99 -1.85 -5.88
N LYS A 70 13.25 -0.89 -6.78
CA LYS A 70 14.25 0.15 -6.52
C LYS A 70 13.66 1.16 -5.54
N MET A 71 14.14 1.15 -4.30
CA MET A 71 13.79 2.20 -3.34
C MET A 71 14.64 3.43 -3.66
N THR A 72 14.02 4.46 -4.22
CA THR A 72 14.64 5.78 -4.37
C THR A 72 14.10 6.70 -3.30
N SER A 73 15.02 7.32 -2.55
CA SER A 73 14.75 8.37 -1.56
C SER A 73 14.08 9.57 -2.21
#